data_AF-W7MM63-F1
#
_entry.id   AF-W7MM63-F1
#
_cell.length_a   1.000
_cell.length_b   1.000
_cell.length_c   1.000
_cell.angle_alpha   90.00
_cell.angle_beta   90.00
_cell.angle_gamma   90.00
#
_symmetry.space_group_name_H-M   'P 1'
#
loop_
_entity.id
_entity.type
_entity.pdbx_description
1 polymer ?
#
loop_
_entity_poly.entity_id
_entity_poly.type
_entity_poly.pdbx_seq_one_letter_code
_entity_poly.pdbx_strand_id
1 'polypeptide(L)'
;MKFPTALTLALVATCDALKVTILADTNRDGKVDKKDLDGKSSWTATRGALILPNIGDTGLRCAKKWGPSVDIIPSNETYLDLCNDATDDIQRNPRYLAPLKTLPISGLSPSANGSIQVTDKAAAAKVRVFTKKSNKWTYVSGDYVFSAKELSSGLELGIDARDVRRPKGWDGNAKIQFTVTDGKIKATDIVAVRVAPALTHHHGQVAQRIFSTGVNEPGSNPQQEQFVNDIKRNVASSGIKDPIFFFDNQDIWTQDFFEPGYCSMPGPNGPVTIRIMIRSVQSSRRSGRDAFHELRNDKVGAVQHPGDGDTIDSTGNLETIPPYKYNEK
;
A
#
# COMPACT_ATOMS: atom_id res chain seq x y z
N MET A 1 55.48 30.79 54.20
CA MET A 1 54.93 30.90 52.84
C MET A 1 53.85 29.84 52.69
N LYS A 2 52.57 30.23 52.61
CA LYS A 2 51.44 29.34 52.33
C LYS A 2 50.97 29.63 50.91
N PHE A 3 51.09 28.65 50.02
CA PHE A 3 50.54 28.74 48.66
C PHE A 3 49.02 28.45 48.71
N PRO A 4 48.17 29.23 48.05
CA PRO A 4 46.76 28.90 47.93
C PRO A 4 46.57 27.85 46.82
N THR A 5 45.88 26.77 47.16
CA THR A 5 45.42 25.76 46.22
C THR A 5 44.21 26.32 45.47
N ALA A 6 44.38 26.63 44.18
CA ALA A 6 43.28 27.01 43.31
C ALA A 6 42.46 25.76 42.95
N LEU A 7 41.20 25.73 43.38
CA LEU A 7 40.24 24.69 43.02
C LEU A 7 39.62 25.07 41.67
N THR A 8 40.11 24.49 40.58
CA THR A 8 39.56 24.69 39.24
C THR A 8 38.25 23.92 39.12
N LEU A 9 37.13 24.64 39.12
CA LEU A 9 35.80 24.07 38.88
C LEU A 9 35.68 23.74 37.38
N ALA A 10 35.92 22.49 37.01
CA ALA A 10 35.64 22.02 35.64
C ALA A 10 34.13 21.97 35.44
N LEU A 11 33.56 22.93 34.69
CA LEU A 11 32.23 22.78 34.13
C LEU A 11 32.28 21.61 33.14
N VAL A 12 31.82 20.45 33.58
CA VAL A 12 31.45 19.36 32.68
C VAL A 12 30.17 19.82 31.97
N ALA A 13 30.32 20.46 30.82
CA ALA A 13 29.22 20.61 29.90
C ALA A 13 28.76 19.21 29.53
N THR A 14 27.62 18.78 30.06
CA THR A 14 26.90 17.61 29.56
C THR A 14 26.55 17.91 28.11
N CYS A 15 27.36 17.43 27.19
CA CYS A 15 27.03 17.42 25.78
C CYS A 15 25.84 16.46 25.65
N ASP A 16 24.62 17.00 25.68
CA ASP A 16 23.44 16.22 25.37
C ASP A 16 23.64 15.64 23.98
N ALA A 17 23.86 14.33 23.92
CA ALA A 17 24.08 13.64 22.67
C ALA A 17 22.86 13.86 21.77
N LEU A 18 23.10 14.27 20.52
CA LEU A 18 22.04 14.47 19.52
C LEU A 18 21.14 13.23 19.47
N LYS A 19 19.90 13.37 19.92
CA LYS A 19 18.89 12.31 19.92
C LYS A 19 17.89 12.56 18.81
N VAL A 20 17.69 11.55 17.97
CA VAL A 20 16.71 11.58 16.88
C VAL A 20 15.72 10.44 17.08
N THR A 21 14.47 10.64 16.66
CA THR A 21 13.45 9.60 16.78
C THR A 21 12.51 9.63 15.59
N ILE A 22 12.29 8.47 14.97
CA ILE A 22 11.24 8.22 13.96
C ILE A 22 10.27 7.14 14.46
N LEU A 23 8.97 7.35 14.29
CA LEU A 23 7.88 6.51 14.76
C LEU A 23 6.97 6.11 13.60
N ALA A 24 6.38 4.93 13.72
CA ALA A 24 5.29 4.38 12.90
C ALA A 24 4.35 3.59 13.81
N ASP A 25 3.13 3.29 13.38
CA ASP A 25 2.13 2.52 14.17
C ASP A 25 2.56 1.04 14.30
N THR A 26 3.45 0.77 15.25
CA THR A 26 4.08 -0.54 15.45
C THR A 26 3.24 -1.46 16.30
N ASN A 27 2.41 -0.91 17.19
CA ASN A 27 1.48 -1.68 18.01
C ASN A 27 0.14 -1.96 17.28
N ARG A 28 -0.06 -1.38 16.09
CA ARG A 28 -1.21 -1.59 15.20
C ARG A 28 -2.53 -1.10 15.79
N ASP A 29 -2.50 -0.01 16.56
CA ASP A 29 -3.68 0.59 17.17
C ASP A 29 -4.28 1.74 16.34
N GLY A 30 -3.71 2.01 15.16
CA GLY A 30 -4.15 3.04 14.24
C GLY A 30 -3.61 4.44 14.54
N LYS A 31 -2.70 4.57 15.52
CA LYS A 31 -2.09 5.84 15.93
C LYS A 31 -0.57 5.72 15.94
N VAL A 32 0.10 6.86 15.75
CA VAL A 32 1.56 6.96 15.89
C VAL A 32 1.86 7.83 17.09
N ASP A 33 2.35 7.19 18.15
CA ASP A 33 2.63 7.83 19.43
C ASP A 33 3.81 7.17 20.19
N LYS A 34 4.02 7.55 21.44
CA LYS A 34 5.14 7.07 22.27
C LYS A 34 5.14 5.56 22.53
N LYS A 35 4.00 4.87 22.39
CA LYS A 35 3.89 3.41 22.52
C LYS A 35 4.60 2.67 21.39
N ASP A 36 4.98 3.42 20.34
CA ASP A 36 5.73 2.92 19.20
C ASP A 36 7.24 3.03 19.34
N LEU A 37 7.76 3.44 20.50
CA LEU A 37 9.21 3.54 20.71
C LEU A 37 9.88 2.16 20.73
N ASP A 38 9.26 1.18 21.39
CA ASP A 38 9.91 -0.09 21.69
C ASP A 38 9.87 -1.05 20.49
N GLY A 39 11.04 -1.60 20.15
CA GLY A 39 11.20 -2.65 19.14
C GLY A 39 10.93 -2.22 17.69
N LYS A 40 10.71 -0.93 17.45
CA LYS A 40 10.28 -0.36 16.16
C LYS A 40 11.22 -0.60 14.99
N SER A 41 12.50 -0.90 15.24
CA SER A 41 13.49 -1.22 14.20
C SER A 41 13.36 -2.65 13.64
N SER A 42 12.43 -3.45 14.19
CA SER A 42 12.14 -4.82 13.79
C SER A 42 10.66 -4.99 13.43
N TRP A 43 10.37 -5.96 12.55
CA TRP A 43 9.00 -6.31 12.16
C TRP A 43 8.76 -7.79 12.42
N THR A 44 7.66 -8.12 13.09
CA THR A 44 7.23 -9.49 13.40
C THR A 44 5.76 -9.69 13.04
N ALA A 45 5.29 -10.94 13.09
CA ALA A 45 3.88 -11.24 12.85
C ALA A 45 2.94 -10.47 13.81
N THR A 46 3.38 -10.14 15.03
CA THR A 46 2.56 -9.51 16.07
C THR A 46 2.87 -8.02 16.30
N ARG A 47 4.00 -7.50 15.81
CA ARG A 47 4.41 -6.10 16.00
C ARG A 47 5.14 -5.55 14.77
N GLY A 48 5.05 -4.24 14.57
CA GLY A 48 5.67 -3.53 13.45
C GLY A 48 4.61 -2.99 12.50
N ALA A 49 4.90 -1.84 11.91
CA ALA A 49 3.94 -1.07 11.15
C ALA A 49 3.61 -1.71 9.80
N LEU A 50 2.37 -1.51 9.36
CA LEU A 50 1.87 -1.93 8.06
C LEU A 50 1.75 -0.73 7.13
N ILE A 51 2.06 -0.92 5.86
CA ILE A 51 1.84 0.07 4.80
C ILE A 51 0.95 -0.54 3.71
N LEU A 52 0.23 0.29 2.96
CA LEU A 52 -0.60 -0.20 1.86
C LEU A 52 0.07 -0.03 0.50
N PRO A 53 -0.19 -0.95 -0.45
CA PRO A 53 0.13 -0.74 -1.85
C PRO A 53 -0.84 0.31 -2.41
N ASN A 54 -0.34 1.47 -2.81
CA ASN A 54 -1.15 2.54 -3.38
C ASN A 54 -1.33 2.35 -4.89
N ILE A 55 -1.86 1.19 -5.26
CA ILE A 55 -1.92 0.69 -6.64
C ILE A 55 -3.30 0.85 -7.29
N GLY A 56 -4.06 1.84 -6.85
CA GLY A 56 -5.31 2.28 -7.49
C GLY A 56 -5.07 3.06 -8.79
N ASP A 57 -6.14 3.63 -9.33
CA ASP A 57 -6.12 4.52 -10.50
C ASP A 57 -7.01 5.74 -10.27
N THR A 58 -6.50 6.70 -9.48
CA THR A 58 -7.21 7.94 -9.16
C THR A 58 -7.49 8.74 -10.43
N GLY A 59 -8.77 9.05 -10.64
CA GLY A 59 -9.23 9.76 -11.84
C GLY A 59 -9.27 8.90 -13.11
N LEU A 60 -9.10 7.58 -12.99
CA LEU A 60 -9.13 6.62 -14.10
C LEU A 60 -8.08 6.95 -15.18
N ARG A 61 -6.91 7.43 -14.78
CA ARG A 61 -5.87 7.94 -15.68
C ARG A 61 -5.26 6.82 -16.51
N CYS A 62 -5.03 5.66 -15.91
CA CYS A 62 -4.48 4.51 -16.62
C CYS A 62 -5.53 3.91 -17.56
N ALA A 63 -6.77 3.72 -17.09
CA ALA A 63 -7.86 3.25 -17.95
C ALA A 63 -8.09 4.17 -19.16
N LYS A 64 -8.15 5.49 -18.96
CA LYS A 64 -8.27 6.48 -20.05
C LYS A 64 -7.10 6.48 -21.02
N LYS A 65 -5.90 6.17 -20.55
CA LYS A 65 -4.70 6.08 -21.39
C LYS A 65 -4.79 4.91 -22.37
N TRP A 66 -5.38 3.80 -21.95
CA TRP A 66 -5.39 2.57 -22.74
C TRP A 66 -6.68 2.36 -23.52
N GLY A 67 -7.82 2.86 -23.03
CA GLY A 67 -9.13 2.57 -23.61
C GLY A 67 -9.66 1.18 -23.19
N PRO A 68 -10.72 0.69 -23.87
CA PRO A 68 -11.29 -0.64 -23.64
C PRO A 68 -10.25 -1.75 -23.85
N SER A 69 -10.28 -2.79 -23.03
CA SER A 69 -9.29 -3.87 -23.08
C SER A 69 -9.37 -4.70 -24.38
N VAL A 70 -10.57 -4.77 -24.97
CA VAL A 70 -10.88 -5.51 -26.21
C VAL A 70 -10.15 -4.95 -27.43
N ASP A 71 -9.84 -3.65 -27.41
CA ASP A 71 -9.16 -2.95 -28.51
C ASP A 71 -7.64 -3.12 -28.46
N ILE A 72 -7.11 -3.73 -27.40
CA ILE A 72 -5.66 -3.78 -27.15
C ILE A 72 -5.09 -5.12 -27.60
N ILE A 73 -4.12 -5.03 -28.50
CA ILE A 73 -3.27 -6.15 -28.93
C ILE A 73 -1.85 -5.87 -28.44
N PRO A 74 -1.52 -6.18 -27.17
CA PRO A 74 -0.21 -5.88 -26.64
C PRO A 74 0.80 -6.95 -27.08
N SER A 75 2.09 -6.60 -27.11
CA SER A 75 3.15 -7.58 -27.33
C SER A 75 3.34 -8.52 -26.13
N ASN A 76 2.95 -8.10 -24.93
CA ASN A 76 2.84 -8.91 -23.71
C ASN A 76 1.91 -8.24 -22.67
N GLU A 77 1.57 -8.94 -21.58
CA GLU A 77 0.67 -8.40 -20.54
C GLU A 77 1.33 -7.43 -19.56
N THR A 78 2.63 -7.14 -19.67
CA THR A 78 3.36 -6.32 -18.66
C THR A 78 2.89 -4.87 -18.61
N TYR A 79 2.25 -4.36 -19.68
CA TYR A 79 1.79 -2.97 -19.74
C TYR A 79 0.81 -2.60 -18.61
N LEU A 80 0.04 -3.57 -18.12
CA LEU A 80 -0.93 -3.38 -17.03
C LEU A 80 -0.27 -2.96 -15.72
N ASP A 81 0.96 -3.43 -15.46
CA ASP A 81 1.75 -3.06 -14.28
C ASP A 81 2.43 -1.69 -14.43
N LEU A 82 2.50 -1.13 -15.65
CA LEU A 82 3.23 0.12 -15.94
C LEU A 82 2.48 1.40 -15.54
N CYS A 83 1.25 1.29 -15.04
CA CYS A 83 0.47 2.45 -14.62
C CYS A 83 -0.44 2.12 -13.43
N ASN A 84 -0.30 2.88 -12.35
CA ASN A 84 -1.17 2.99 -11.18
C ASN A 84 -0.83 4.31 -10.42
N ASP A 85 -1.49 4.58 -9.30
CA ASP A 85 -1.27 5.76 -8.44
C ASP A 85 0.13 5.81 -7.79
N ALA A 86 0.84 4.68 -7.77
CA ALA A 86 2.18 4.55 -7.26
C ALA A 86 3.25 4.29 -8.33
N THR A 87 2.96 4.53 -9.61
CA THR A 87 3.97 4.42 -10.69
C THR A 87 5.02 5.52 -10.63
N ASP A 88 4.61 6.75 -10.30
CA ASP A 88 5.49 7.93 -10.23
C ASP A 88 5.63 8.46 -8.79
N ASP A 89 6.24 9.63 -8.61
CA ASP A 89 6.47 10.26 -7.30
C ASP A 89 5.38 11.27 -6.93
N ILE A 90 4.27 11.31 -7.66
CA ILE A 90 3.15 12.19 -7.36
C ILE A 90 2.18 11.46 -6.44
N GLN A 91 1.90 12.02 -5.27
CA GLN A 91 0.87 11.47 -4.39
C GLN A 91 -0.52 11.81 -4.92
N ARG A 92 -1.26 10.78 -5.35
CA ARG A 92 -2.62 10.92 -5.91
C ARG A 92 -3.71 10.51 -4.94
N ASN A 93 -3.40 9.60 -4.03
CA ASN A 93 -4.37 9.03 -3.10
C ASN A 93 -3.79 8.95 -1.67
N PRO A 94 -3.75 10.09 -0.95
CA PRO A 94 -3.18 10.13 0.39
C PRO A 94 -3.96 9.33 1.44
N ARG A 95 -5.15 8.81 1.11
CA ARG A 95 -5.92 7.92 1.99
C ARG A 95 -5.14 6.65 2.36
N TYR A 96 -4.25 6.18 1.50
CA TYR A 96 -3.48 4.95 1.70
C TYR A 96 -2.07 5.18 2.26
N LEU A 97 -1.73 6.43 2.62
CA LEU A 97 -0.49 6.71 3.34
C LEU A 97 -0.60 6.21 4.77
N ALA A 98 0.30 5.31 5.17
CA ALA A 98 0.51 5.03 6.58
C ALA A 98 1.27 6.21 7.22
N PRO A 99 0.89 6.67 8.41
CA PRO A 99 1.56 7.78 9.07
C PRO A 99 2.96 7.39 9.57
N LEU A 100 3.92 8.30 9.36
CA LEU A 100 5.24 8.29 9.98
C LEU A 100 5.44 9.65 10.67
N LYS A 101 6.16 9.67 11.81
CA LYS A 101 6.46 10.92 12.53
C LYS A 101 7.87 10.95 13.04
N THR A 102 8.49 12.12 13.10
CA THR A 102 9.68 12.32 13.93
C THR A 102 9.34 13.13 15.18
N LEU A 103 10.07 12.90 16.26
CA LEU A 103 9.98 13.78 17.43
C LEU A 103 10.71 15.10 17.16
N PRO A 104 10.21 16.24 17.68
CA PRO A 104 10.93 17.51 17.63
C PRO A 104 12.32 17.41 18.25
N ILE A 105 13.31 18.07 17.64
CA ILE A 105 14.69 18.08 18.11
C ILE A 105 15.06 19.48 18.61
N SER A 106 15.34 19.63 19.90
CA SER A 106 15.77 20.90 20.49
C SER A 106 17.27 21.11 20.34
N GLY A 107 17.71 22.39 20.29
CA GLY A 107 19.14 22.74 20.36
C GLY A 107 19.94 22.54 19.07
N LEU A 108 19.27 22.29 17.94
CA LEU A 108 19.93 22.21 16.63
C LEU A 108 20.55 23.55 16.23
N SER A 109 21.76 23.52 15.69
CA SER A 109 22.34 24.68 15.03
C SER A 109 21.58 25.03 13.74
N PRO A 110 21.66 26.28 13.25
CA PRO A 110 21.01 26.67 12.00
C PRO A 110 21.48 25.89 10.75
N SER A 111 22.66 25.25 10.81
CA SER A 111 23.20 24.44 9.70
C SER A 111 22.88 22.95 9.81
N ALA A 112 22.16 22.54 10.86
CA ALA A 112 21.73 21.16 11.01
C ALA A 112 20.82 20.75 9.84
N ASN A 113 20.99 19.51 9.40
CA ASN A 113 20.24 18.95 8.29
C ASN A 113 19.84 17.51 8.58
N GLY A 114 18.79 17.04 7.91
CA GLY A 114 18.30 15.69 8.08
C GLY A 114 17.86 15.05 6.77
N SER A 115 17.81 13.73 6.76
CA SER A 115 17.41 12.92 5.62
C SER A 115 16.59 11.71 6.06
N ILE A 116 15.72 11.26 5.15
CA ILE A 116 14.98 10.00 5.28
C ILE A 116 15.40 9.09 4.13
N GLN A 117 15.76 7.85 4.44
CA GLN A 117 16.20 6.88 3.43
C GLN A 117 15.53 5.52 3.66
N VAL A 118 15.17 4.84 2.58
CA VAL A 118 14.84 3.40 2.60
C VAL A 118 16.15 2.63 2.40
N THR A 119 16.61 1.91 3.43
CA THR A 119 18.00 1.42 3.45
C THR A 119 18.24 0.20 2.55
N ASP A 120 17.22 -0.62 2.32
CA ASP A 120 17.32 -1.75 1.40
C ASP A 120 17.03 -1.30 -0.03
N LYS A 121 17.89 -1.70 -0.98
CA LYS A 121 17.82 -1.24 -2.38
C LYS A 121 16.56 -1.75 -3.09
N ALA A 122 16.16 -3.00 -2.85
CA ALA A 122 14.95 -3.55 -3.48
C ALA A 122 13.69 -2.86 -2.92
N ALA A 123 13.64 -2.64 -1.61
CA ALA A 123 12.58 -1.90 -0.95
C ALA A 123 12.55 -0.43 -1.37
N ALA A 124 13.69 0.23 -1.59
CA ALA A 124 13.76 1.62 -2.02
C ALA A 124 13.09 1.86 -3.38
N ALA A 125 13.11 0.86 -4.27
CA ALA A 125 12.37 0.92 -5.54
C ALA A 125 10.85 0.67 -5.37
N LYS A 126 10.42 0.15 -4.22
CA LYS A 126 9.04 -0.29 -3.97
C LYS A 126 8.31 0.52 -2.92
N VAL A 127 8.98 1.40 -2.19
CA VAL A 127 8.43 2.20 -1.10
C VAL A 127 8.63 3.68 -1.40
N ARG A 128 7.62 4.49 -1.13
CA ARG A 128 7.68 5.95 -1.27
C ARG A 128 7.42 6.60 0.07
N VAL A 129 8.22 7.61 0.40
CA VAL A 129 8.00 8.46 1.58
C VAL A 129 7.65 9.86 1.10
N PHE A 130 6.66 10.45 1.74
CA PHE A 130 6.18 11.80 1.48
C PHE A 130 6.24 12.62 2.77
N THR A 131 6.52 13.91 2.65
CA THR A 131 6.36 14.87 3.74
C THR A 131 5.16 15.75 3.48
N LYS A 132 4.45 16.12 4.55
CA LYS A 132 3.31 17.02 4.47
C LYS A 132 3.75 18.46 4.74
N LYS A 133 3.51 19.35 3.78
CA LYS A 133 3.74 20.80 3.89
C LYS A 133 2.50 21.54 3.42
N SER A 134 1.93 22.39 4.27
CA SER A 134 0.73 23.19 3.94
C SER A 134 -0.39 22.34 3.31
N ASN A 135 -0.68 21.18 3.93
CA ASN A 135 -1.66 20.18 3.46
C ASN A 135 -1.36 19.50 2.12
N LYS A 136 -0.18 19.70 1.53
CA LYS A 136 0.29 19.01 0.33
C LYS A 136 1.32 17.94 0.69
N TRP A 137 1.19 16.77 0.07
CA TRP A 137 2.19 15.71 0.16
C TRP A 137 3.24 15.88 -0.94
N THR A 138 4.51 15.94 -0.53
CA THR A 138 5.66 16.08 -1.42
C THR A 138 6.58 14.88 -1.24
N TYR A 139 7.00 14.27 -2.34
CA TYR A 139 7.91 13.12 -2.31
C TYR A 139 9.25 13.48 -1.68
N VAL A 140 9.77 12.58 -0.86
CA VAL A 140 11.07 12.68 -0.21
C VAL A 140 12.04 11.81 -1.02
N SER A 141 12.73 12.44 -1.97
CA SER A 141 13.79 11.79 -2.73
C SER A 141 15.00 11.46 -1.86
N GLY A 142 15.91 10.61 -2.35
CA GLY A 142 17.10 10.20 -1.58
C GLY A 142 18.08 11.33 -1.27
N ASP A 143 18.02 12.42 -2.04
CA ASP A 143 18.78 13.66 -1.87
C ASP A 143 17.97 14.78 -1.18
N TYR A 144 16.74 14.49 -0.75
CA TYR A 144 15.92 15.47 -0.03
C TYR A 144 16.53 15.80 1.33
N VAL A 145 16.71 17.09 1.59
CA VAL A 145 17.29 17.58 2.83
C VAL A 145 16.25 18.37 3.63
N PHE A 146 16.01 17.93 4.86
CA PHE A 146 15.21 18.65 5.84
C PHE A 146 16.08 19.68 6.57
N SER A 147 15.55 20.90 6.71
CA SER A 147 16.23 22.00 7.42
C SER A 147 16.13 21.86 8.94
N ALA A 148 17.03 22.51 9.67
CA ALA A 148 16.98 22.63 11.13
C ALA A 148 15.59 23.04 11.65
N LYS A 149 14.92 24.01 11.00
CA LYS A 149 13.59 24.48 11.41
C LYS A 149 12.52 23.38 11.34
N GLU A 150 12.55 22.57 10.30
CA GLU A 150 11.62 21.45 10.12
C GLU A 150 11.89 20.35 11.16
N LEU A 151 13.17 20.01 11.36
CA LEU A 151 13.61 19.03 12.33
C LEU A 151 13.24 19.43 13.77
N SER A 152 13.41 20.72 14.10
CA SER A 152 13.03 21.26 15.42
C SER A 152 11.52 21.27 15.66
N SER A 153 10.70 21.15 14.61
CA SER A 153 9.24 21.06 14.73
C SER A 153 8.73 19.61 14.76
N GLY A 154 9.57 18.65 14.37
CA GLY A 154 9.15 17.29 14.04
C GLY A 154 8.51 17.22 12.65
N LEU A 155 8.71 16.09 11.96
CA LEU A 155 8.23 15.86 10.60
C LEU A 155 6.92 15.08 10.62
N GLU A 156 5.91 15.55 9.88
CA GLU A 156 4.75 14.75 9.49
C GLU A 156 5.04 14.09 8.13
N LEU A 157 5.09 12.76 8.15
CA LEU A 157 5.47 11.93 7.03
C LEU A 157 4.36 10.92 6.72
N GLY A 158 4.30 10.49 5.47
CA GLY A 158 3.40 9.45 4.98
C GLY A 158 4.18 8.46 4.13
N ILE A 159 3.87 7.18 4.24
CA ILE A 159 4.53 6.11 3.49
C ILE A 159 3.51 5.23 2.78
N ASP A 160 3.81 4.86 1.54
CA ASP A 160 3.08 3.82 0.80
C ASP A 160 4.02 2.93 -0.01
N ALA A 161 3.47 1.88 -0.60
CA ALA A 161 4.18 0.97 -1.48
C ALA A 161 3.68 1.06 -2.93
N ARG A 162 4.59 0.79 -3.87
CA ARG A 162 4.32 0.72 -5.31
C ARG A 162 3.75 -0.62 -5.76
N ASP A 163 3.79 -1.63 -4.90
CA ASP A 163 3.50 -3.00 -5.27
C ASP A 163 3.10 -3.81 -4.04
N VAL A 164 2.50 -4.98 -4.29
CA VAL A 164 2.26 -6.00 -3.27
C VAL A 164 3.51 -6.84 -3.02
N ARG A 165 3.42 -7.77 -2.06
CA ARG A 165 4.43 -8.83 -1.89
C ARG A 165 4.41 -9.72 -3.13
N ARG A 166 5.58 -10.02 -3.69
CA ARG A 166 5.72 -10.83 -4.92
C ARG A 166 6.59 -12.06 -4.63
N PRO A 167 6.16 -13.29 -4.98
CA PRO A 167 7.01 -14.47 -4.87
C PRO A 167 8.33 -14.27 -5.61
N LYS A 168 9.45 -14.66 -4.99
CA LYS A 168 10.82 -14.47 -5.52
C LYS A 168 11.22 -13.02 -5.83
N GLY A 169 10.38 -12.05 -5.47
CA GLY A 169 10.62 -10.62 -5.61
C GLY A 169 10.78 -9.98 -4.23
N TRP A 170 10.11 -8.84 -4.04
CA TRP A 170 10.09 -8.15 -2.77
C TRP A 170 9.09 -8.79 -1.80
N ASP A 171 9.56 -9.16 -0.60
CA ASP A 171 8.77 -9.81 0.45
C ASP A 171 7.90 -8.85 1.29
N GLY A 172 7.96 -7.56 0.93
CA GLY A 172 7.22 -6.47 1.52
C GLY A 172 7.96 -5.70 2.61
N ASN A 173 9.14 -6.14 3.06
CA ASN A 173 9.84 -5.50 4.17
C ASN A 173 10.60 -4.25 3.71
N ALA A 174 10.58 -3.20 4.54
CA ALA A 174 11.40 -2.02 4.36
C ALA A 174 11.86 -1.46 5.71
N LYS A 175 13.03 -0.82 5.72
CA LYS A 175 13.55 -0.06 6.86
C LYS A 175 13.70 1.39 6.48
N ILE A 176 13.05 2.26 7.24
CA ILE A 176 13.06 3.70 7.06
C ILE A 176 14.02 4.29 8.07
N GLN A 177 15.11 4.84 7.58
CA GLN A 177 16.16 5.44 8.37
C GLN A 177 16.03 6.95 8.36
N PHE A 178 15.92 7.54 9.55
CA PHE A 178 16.00 8.97 9.77
C PHE A 178 17.39 9.32 10.29
N THR A 179 18.06 10.27 9.63
CA THR A 179 19.41 10.70 9.98
C THR A 179 19.42 12.21 10.15
N VAL A 180 20.09 12.71 11.19
CA VAL A 180 20.35 14.14 11.38
C VAL A 180 21.84 14.36 11.57
N THR A 181 22.37 15.38 10.92
CA THR A 181 23.76 15.83 11.06
C THR A 181 23.75 17.28 11.54
N ASP A 182 24.48 17.57 12.62
CA ASP A 182 24.71 18.91 13.14
C ASP A 182 26.21 19.11 13.40
N GLY A 183 26.86 19.87 12.53
CA GLY A 183 28.31 19.98 12.50
C GLY A 183 28.99 18.63 12.29
N LYS A 184 29.75 18.16 13.29
CA LYS A 184 30.44 16.86 13.28
C LYS A 184 29.61 15.72 13.89
N ILE A 185 28.48 16.03 14.51
CA ILE A 185 27.65 15.06 15.22
C ILE A 185 26.61 14.53 14.23
N LYS A 186 26.45 13.21 14.22
CA LYS A 186 25.47 12.51 13.41
C LYS A 186 24.70 11.54 14.28
N ALA A 187 23.39 11.53 14.15
CA ALA A 187 22.50 10.60 14.84
C ALA A 187 21.52 9.98 13.86
N THR A 188 21.17 8.71 14.12
CA THR A 188 20.30 7.93 13.25
C THR A 188 19.31 7.14 14.08
N ASP A 189 18.10 6.98 13.55
CA ASP A 189 17.07 6.11 14.10
C ASP A 189 16.27 5.44 12.97
N ILE A 190 15.72 4.26 13.23
CA ILE A 190 15.11 3.39 12.21
C ILE A 190 13.74 2.91 12.66
N VAL A 191 12.82 2.81 11.71
CA VAL A 191 11.57 2.05 11.86
C VAL A 191 11.41 1.03 10.74
N ALA A 192 10.99 -0.18 11.08
CA ALA A 192 10.71 -1.26 10.14
C ALA A 192 9.21 -1.28 9.82
N VAL A 193 8.91 -1.44 8.53
CA VAL A 193 7.54 -1.52 8.02
C VAL A 193 7.41 -2.72 7.08
N ARG A 194 6.18 -3.18 6.87
CA ARG A 194 5.89 -4.20 5.87
C ARG A 194 4.62 -3.89 5.09
N VAL A 195 4.65 -4.04 3.77
CA VAL A 195 3.40 -3.91 2.99
C VAL A 195 2.40 -4.98 3.40
N ALA A 196 1.13 -4.58 3.58
CA ALA A 196 0.05 -5.50 3.88
C ALA A 196 -0.08 -6.55 2.76
N PRO A 197 -0.30 -7.84 3.10
CA PRO A 197 -0.50 -8.87 2.10
C PRO A 197 -1.86 -8.66 1.41
N ALA A 198 -1.97 -9.09 0.16
CA ALA A 198 -3.26 -9.28 -0.48
C ALA A 198 -3.90 -10.54 0.08
N LEU A 199 -5.12 -10.40 0.59
CA LEU A 199 -5.95 -11.50 1.10
C LEU A 199 -7.20 -11.60 0.24
N THR A 200 -7.62 -12.83 -0.03
CA THR A 200 -8.87 -13.15 -0.73
C THR A 200 -10.03 -13.21 0.26
N HIS A 201 -11.25 -13.14 -0.28
CA HIS A 201 -12.46 -13.22 0.51
C HIS A 201 -12.92 -14.67 0.68
N HIS A 202 -13.59 -14.97 1.80
CA HIS A 202 -14.27 -16.25 1.99
C HIS A 202 -15.79 -16.06 1.91
N HIS A 203 -16.53 -17.10 1.47
CA HIS A 203 -17.99 -17.04 1.23
C HIS A 203 -18.86 -16.77 2.47
N GLY A 204 -18.26 -16.71 3.67
CA GLY A 204 -18.95 -16.33 4.90
C GLY A 204 -18.96 -14.82 5.17
N GLN A 205 -18.26 -14.02 4.35
CA GLN A 205 -18.25 -12.56 4.46
C GLN A 205 -19.49 -11.97 3.78
N VAL A 206 -19.91 -10.78 4.24
CA VAL A 206 -21.06 -10.08 3.65
C VAL A 206 -20.71 -9.65 2.22
N ALA A 207 -21.48 -10.16 1.25
CA ALA A 207 -21.36 -9.73 -0.14
C ALA A 207 -21.74 -8.25 -0.30
N GLN A 208 -20.86 -7.48 -0.95
CA GLN A 208 -21.05 -6.04 -1.13
C GLN A 208 -21.43 -5.67 -2.56
N ARG A 209 -20.92 -6.41 -3.54
CA ARG A 209 -21.14 -6.16 -4.96
C ARG A 209 -21.03 -7.47 -5.73
N ILE A 210 -21.80 -7.59 -6.80
CA ILE A 210 -21.81 -8.74 -7.70
C ILE A 210 -21.23 -8.34 -9.05
N PHE A 211 -20.45 -9.25 -9.63
CA PHE A 211 -19.85 -9.12 -10.95
C PHE A 211 -20.33 -10.28 -11.81
N SER A 212 -20.64 -10.01 -13.07
CA SER A 212 -21.07 -11.02 -14.01
C SER A 212 -20.79 -10.56 -15.44
N THR A 213 -20.72 -11.49 -16.40
CA THR A 213 -20.72 -11.16 -17.82
C THR A 213 -22.15 -10.84 -18.23
N GLY A 214 -22.33 -9.74 -18.97
CA GLY A 214 -23.64 -9.25 -19.39
C GLY A 214 -24.24 -10.01 -20.57
N VAL A 215 -25.20 -9.36 -21.22
CA VAL A 215 -25.73 -9.77 -22.54
C VAL A 215 -25.06 -8.85 -23.56
N ASN A 216 -24.14 -9.38 -24.36
CA ASN A 216 -23.40 -8.56 -25.34
C ASN A 216 -24.29 -8.22 -26.55
N GLU A 217 -25.10 -9.17 -27.00
CA GLU A 217 -26.00 -9.00 -28.15
C GLU A 217 -27.42 -9.46 -27.79
N PRO A 218 -28.38 -8.54 -27.58
CA PRO A 218 -29.76 -8.89 -27.29
C PRO A 218 -30.38 -9.75 -28.40
N GLY A 219 -31.12 -10.79 -28.01
CA GLY A 219 -31.78 -11.76 -28.86
C GLY A 219 -30.87 -12.89 -29.35
N SER A 220 -29.55 -12.80 -29.17
CA SER A 220 -28.60 -13.83 -29.65
C SER A 220 -28.51 -15.04 -28.70
N ASN A 221 -28.70 -14.82 -27.40
CA ASN A 221 -28.57 -15.86 -26.37
C ASN A 221 -29.66 -15.71 -25.30
N PRO A 222 -30.86 -16.30 -25.53
CA PRO A 222 -31.97 -16.23 -24.58
C PRO A 222 -31.65 -16.77 -23.18
N GLN A 223 -30.75 -17.75 -23.07
CA GLN A 223 -30.33 -18.32 -21.80
C GLN A 223 -29.51 -17.32 -20.97
N GLN A 224 -28.58 -16.60 -21.61
CA GLN A 224 -27.81 -15.55 -20.95
C GLN A 224 -28.71 -14.39 -20.52
N GLU A 225 -29.68 -14.01 -21.34
CA GLU A 225 -30.67 -12.99 -20.98
C GLU A 225 -31.50 -13.40 -19.76
N GLN A 226 -31.97 -14.65 -19.75
CA GLN A 226 -32.70 -15.19 -18.61
C GLN A 226 -31.83 -15.16 -17.35
N PHE A 227 -30.59 -15.64 -17.43
CA PHE A 227 -29.65 -15.62 -16.31
C PHE A 227 -29.40 -14.19 -15.80
N VAL A 228 -29.14 -13.22 -16.68
CA VAL A 228 -28.91 -11.82 -16.31
C VAL A 228 -30.16 -11.19 -15.68
N ASN A 229 -31.36 -11.55 -16.13
CA ASN A 229 -32.60 -11.10 -15.50
C ASN A 229 -32.79 -11.74 -14.12
N ASP A 230 -32.48 -13.02 -13.96
CA ASP A 230 -32.59 -13.74 -12.70
C ASP A 230 -31.61 -13.21 -11.65
N ILE A 231 -30.35 -12.98 -12.02
CA ILE A 231 -29.35 -12.41 -11.10
C ILE A 231 -29.74 -10.99 -10.67
N LYS A 232 -30.26 -10.14 -11.57
CA LYS A 232 -30.78 -8.82 -11.21
C LYS A 232 -31.89 -8.90 -10.16
N ARG A 233 -32.87 -9.78 -10.35
CA ARG A 233 -33.98 -9.97 -9.40
C ARG A 233 -33.50 -10.49 -8.05
N ASN A 234 -32.62 -11.50 -8.05
CA ASN A 234 -32.13 -12.14 -6.83
C ASN A 234 -31.23 -11.20 -6.01
N VAL A 235 -30.35 -10.43 -6.67
CA VAL A 235 -29.49 -9.44 -6.00
C VAL A 235 -30.31 -8.29 -5.42
N ALA A 236 -31.32 -7.79 -6.15
CA ALA A 236 -32.22 -6.77 -5.61
C ALA A 236 -32.97 -7.30 -4.36
N SER A 237 -33.36 -8.57 -4.36
CA SER A 237 -34.06 -9.21 -3.24
C SER A 237 -33.15 -9.51 -2.05
N SER A 238 -31.83 -9.63 -2.24
CA SER A 238 -30.87 -9.92 -1.17
C SER A 238 -30.42 -8.69 -0.37
N GLY A 239 -30.88 -7.49 -0.76
CA GLY A 239 -30.56 -6.24 -0.06
C GLY A 239 -29.15 -5.68 -0.36
N ILE A 240 -28.45 -6.25 -1.35
CA ILE A 240 -27.19 -5.69 -1.86
C ILE A 240 -27.50 -4.38 -2.58
N LYS A 241 -26.92 -3.28 -2.08
CA LYS A 241 -27.21 -1.93 -2.58
C LYS A 241 -26.35 -1.51 -3.76
N ASP A 242 -25.13 -2.03 -3.87
CA ASP A 242 -24.26 -1.70 -4.99
C ASP A 242 -24.80 -2.39 -6.26
N PRO A 243 -24.86 -1.68 -7.40
CA PRO A 243 -25.33 -2.28 -8.64
C PRO A 243 -24.39 -3.40 -9.09
N ILE A 244 -24.99 -4.43 -9.69
CA ILE A 244 -24.27 -5.48 -10.39
C ILE A 244 -23.42 -4.80 -11.48
N PHE A 245 -22.14 -5.18 -11.54
CA PHE A 245 -21.28 -4.80 -12.65
C PHE A 245 -21.35 -5.88 -13.71
N PHE A 246 -21.81 -5.51 -14.91
CA PHE A 246 -21.82 -6.40 -16.05
C PHE A 246 -20.65 -6.08 -16.97
N PHE A 247 -19.77 -7.05 -17.20
CA PHE A 247 -18.75 -6.96 -18.23
C PHE A 247 -19.37 -7.14 -19.61
N ASP A 248 -18.94 -6.33 -20.58
CA ASP A 248 -19.22 -6.54 -21.99
C ASP A 248 -18.09 -7.40 -22.59
N ASN A 249 -18.23 -8.72 -22.45
CA ASN A 249 -17.15 -9.65 -22.73
C ASN A 249 -17.69 -10.97 -23.28
N GLN A 250 -16.99 -11.57 -24.24
CA GLN A 250 -17.38 -12.88 -24.79
C GLN A 250 -17.05 -14.05 -23.84
N ASP A 251 -16.17 -13.84 -22.87
CA ASP A 251 -15.87 -14.81 -21.81
C ASP A 251 -16.96 -14.76 -20.73
N ILE A 252 -17.85 -15.75 -20.75
CA ILE A 252 -18.97 -15.84 -19.80
C ILE A 252 -18.54 -16.26 -18.38
N TRP A 253 -17.31 -16.73 -18.21
CA TRP A 253 -16.81 -17.27 -16.95
C TRP A 253 -16.16 -16.16 -16.12
N THR A 254 -16.95 -15.20 -15.65
CA THR A 254 -16.48 -14.06 -14.84
C THR A 254 -15.61 -14.48 -13.65
N GLN A 255 -15.94 -15.61 -13.03
CA GLN A 255 -15.22 -16.16 -11.87
C GLN A 255 -13.78 -16.58 -12.20
N ASP A 256 -13.47 -16.89 -13.46
CA ASP A 256 -12.19 -17.48 -13.82
C ASP A 256 -11.08 -16.49 -14.16
N PHE A 257 -11.44 -15.25 -14.53
CA PHE A 257 -10.46 -14.29 -15.02
C PHE A 257 -9.96 -13.30 -13.96
N PHE A 258 -10.61 -13.22 -12.79
CA PHE A 258 -10.09 -12.51 -11.62
C PHE A 258 -10.70 -13.01 -10.30
N GLU A 259 -9.96 -12.81 -9.21
CA GLU A 259 -10.40 -13.05 -7.84
C GLU A 259 -10.41 -11.74 -7.03
N PRO A 260 -11.52 -11.36 -6.38
CA PRO A 260 -11.56 -10.22 -5.47
C PRO A 260 -10.77 -10.47 -4.18
N GLY A 261 -9.92 -9.51 -3.81
CA GLY A 261 -9.20 -9.49 -2.55
C GLY A 261 -9.05 -8.08 -1.98
N TYR A 262 -8.19 -7.95 -0.97
CA TYR A 262 -7.94 -6.69 -0.29
C TYR A 262 -6.59 -6.67 0.43
N CYS A 263 -6.05 -5.47 0.63
CA CYS A 263 -4.97 -5.18 1.56
C CYS A 263 -5.51 -4.22 2.64
N SER A 264 -5.12 -4.41 3.91
CA SER A 264 -5.60 -3.57 5.00
C SER A 264 -4.48 -3.22 5.99
N MET A 265 -4.58 -2.01 6.57
CA MET A 265 -3.75 -1.55 7.69
C MET A 265 -4.64 -0.94 8.78
N PRO A 266 -4.18 -0.89 10.04
CA PRO A 266 -4.88 -0.18 11.11
C PRO A 266 -5.05 1.31 10.78
N GLY A 267 -6.12 1.90 11.29
CA GLY A 267 -6.39 3.33 11.19
C GLY A 267 -7.12 3.82 12.43
N PRO A 268 -7.14 5.14 12.68
CA PRO A 268 -7.62 5.71 13.94
C PRO A 268 -9.12 5.47 14.17
N ASN A 269 -9.88 5.22 13.11
CA ASN A 269 -11.34 4.99 13.13
C ASN A 269 -11.70 3.58 12.63
N GLY A 270 -10.76 2.64 12.67
CA GLY A 270 -10.89 1.32 12.07
C GLY A 270 -9.94 1.10 10.88
N PRO A 271 -9.98 -0.09 10.25
CA PRO A 271 -9.05 -0.47 9.21
C PRO A 271 -9.17 0.43 7.97
N VAL A 272 -8.01 0.81 7.41
CA VAL A 272 -7.91 1.41 6.07
C VAL A 272 -7.65 0.29 5.09
N THR A 273 -8.54 0.14 4.10
CA THR A 273 -8.52 -0.97 3.15
C THR A 273 -8.53 -0.47 1.72
N ILE A 274 -7.70 -1.08 0.88
CA ILE A 274 -7.78 -1.02 -0.59
C ILE A 274 -8.26 -2.39 -1.08
N ARG A 275 -9.28 -2.43 -1.94
CA ARG A 275 -9.70 -3.67 -2.61
C ARG A 275 -8.72 -3.97 -3.74
N ILE A 276 -8.40 -5.23 -3.99
CA ILE A 276 -7.44 -5.66 -5.01
C ILE A 276 -8.12 -6.69 -5.90
N MET A 277 -8.17 -6.46 -7.21
CA MET A 277 -8.56 -7.50 -8.17
C MET A 277 -7.31 -8.29 -8.56
N ILE A 278 -7.31 -9.60 -8.31
CA ILE A 278 -6.19 -10.49 -8.64
C ILE A 278 -6.51 -11.16 -9.96
N ARG A 279 -5.86 -10.73 -11.03
CA ARG A 279 -6.06 -11.31 -12.36
C ARG A 279 -5.50 -12.75 -12.40
N SER A 280 -6.20 -13.65 -13.09
CA SER A 280 -5.66 -14.97 -13.43
C SER A 280 -4.29 -14.85 -14.12
N VAL A 281 -3.40 -15.82 -13.89
CA VAL A 281 -2.08 -15.91 -14.56
C VAL A 281 -2.22 -16.11 -16.07
N GLN A 282 -3.36 -16.65 -16.55
CA GLN A 282 -3.60 -17.01 -17.95
C GLN A 282 -3.51 -15.79 -18.89
N SER A 283 -2.33 -15.56 -19.47
CA SER A 283 -2.07 -14.37 -20.30
C SER A 283 -2.96 -14.30 -21.54
N SER A 284 -3.31 -15.45 -22.12
CA SER A 284 -4.21 -15.58 -23.27
C SER A 284 -5.67 -15.23 -22.95
N ARG A 285 -6.08 -15.27 -21.67
CA ARG A 285 -7.43 -14.94 -21.22
C ARG A 285 -7.58 -13.42 -21.09
N ARG A 286 -7.94 -12.79 -22.20
CA ARG A 286 -7.99 -11.32 -22.35
C ARG A 286 -8.94 -10.64 -21.38
N SER A 287 -10.03 -11.30 -21.01
CA SER A 287 -11.06 -10.78 -20.09
C SER A 287 -10.53 -10.41 -18.72
N GLY A 288 -9.45 -11.05 -18.27
CA GLY A 288 -8.77 -10.67 -17.02
C GLY A 288 -8.20 -9.26 -17.03
N ARG A 289 -8.02 -8.64 -18.20
CA ARG A 289 -7.60 -7.23 -18.31
C ARG A 289 -8.64 -6.28 -17.75
N ASP A 290 -9.92 -6.64 -17.72
CA ASP A 290 -11.00 -5.76 -17.26
C ASP A 290 -10.88 -5.44 -15.75
N ALA A 291 -10.17 -6.28 -14.99
CA ALA A 291 -9.73 -5.95 -13.64
C ALA A 291 -8.94 -4.63 -13.55
N PHE A 292 -8.15 -4.31 -14.58
CA PHE A 292 -7.34 -3.10 -14.67
C PHE A 292 -8.02 -1.97 -15.44
N HIS A 293 -8.79 -2.30 -16.49
CA HIS A 293 -9.40 -1.33 -17.40
C HIS A 293 -10.74 -0.80 -16.87
N GLU A 294 -11.53 -1.64 -16.23
CA GLU A 294 -12.90 -1.31 -15.83
C GLU A 294 -13.08 -1.23 -14.32
N LEU A 295 -12.39 -2.10 -13.56
CA LEU A 295 -12.58 -2.19 -12.12
C LEU A 295 -11.63 -1.30 -11.31
N ARG A 296 -10.39 -1.11 -11.77
CA ARG A 296 -9.37 -0.33 -11.05
C ARG A 296 -9.75 1.16 -11.00
N ASN A 297 -9.70 1.74 -9.80
CA ASN A 297 -10.04 3.14 -9.55
C ASN A 297 -9.36 3.64 -8.25
N ASP A 298 -9.81 4.76 -7.68
CA ASP A 298 -9.27 5.34 -6.44
C ASP A 298 -9.50 4.45 -5.20
N LYS A 299 -10.35 3.43 -5.28
CA LYS A 299 -10.70 2.51 -4.18
C LYS A 299 -10.31 1.06 -4.43
N VAL A 300 -9.98 0.73 -5.68
CA VAL A 300 -9.72 -0.63 -6.16
C VAL A 300 -8.39 -0.61 -6.90
N GLY A 301 -7.43 -1.39 -6.43
CA GLY A 301 -6.21 -1.75 -7.16
C GLY A 301 -6.39 -3.04 -7.95
N ALA A 302 -5.41 -3.37 -8.77
CA ALA A 302 -5.35 -4.64 -9.48
C ALA A 302 -3.91 -5.15 -9.54
N VAL A 303 -3.74 -6.47 -9.51
CA VAL A 303 -2.44 -7.16 -9.60
C VAL A 303 -2.54 -8.34 -10.54
N GLN A 304 -1.42 -8.73 -11.12
CA GLN A 304 -1.31 -9.90 -11.97
C GLN A 304 0.05 -10.58 -11.80
N HIS A 305 0.14 -11.85 -12.15
CA HIS A 305 1.41 -12.54 -12.36
C HIS A 305 1.28 -13.29 -13.69
N PRO A 306 1.45 -12.62 -14.85
CA PRO A 306 1.12 -13.20 -16.14
C PRO A 306 2.08 -14.34 -16.50
N GLY A 307 1.53 -15.40 -17.07
CA GLY A 307 2.26 -16.56 -17.54
C GLY A 307 1.46 -17.38 -18.53
N ASP A 308 2.04 -18.49 -18.97
CA ASP A 308 1.34 -19.53 -19.70
C ASP A 308 0.59 -20.36 -18.66
N GLY A 309 -0.74 -20.29 -18.68
CA GLY A 309 -1.61 -21.00 -17.74
C GLY A 309 -2.69 -21.78 -18.47
N ASP A 310 -3.17 -22.84 -17.83
CA ASP A 310 -4.24 -23.71 -18.33
C ASP A 310 -5.49 -23.59 -17.44
N THR A 311 -6.46 -24.49 -17.60
CA THR A 311 -7.72 -24.54 -16.84
C THR A 311 -7.54 -24.52 -15.32
N ILE A 312 -6.49 -25.16 -14.80
CA ILE A 312 -6.19 -25.17 -13.34
C ILE A 312 -5.79 -23.78 -12.80
N ASP A 313 -5.39 -22.88 -13.69
CA ASP A 313 -4.92 -21.53 -13.38
C ASP A 313 -6.02 -20.46 -13.48
N SER A 314 -7.25 -20.88 -13.79
CA SER A 314 -8.44 -20.04 -13.67
C SER A 314 -8.73 -19.74 -12.21
N THR A 315 -9.17 -18.50 -11.91
CA THR A 315 -9.47 -18.10 -10.54
C THR A 315 -10.70 -18.79 -9.95
N GLY A 316 -11.53 -19.48 -10.75
CA GLY A 316 -12.53 -20.41 -10.24
C GLY A 316 -11.94 -21.61 -9.49
N ASN A 317 -10.63 -21.83 -9.59
CA ASN A 317 -9.85 -22.78 -8.80
C ASN A 317 -9.04 -22.11 -7.66
N LEU A 318 -9.29 -20.83 -7.36
CA LEU A 318 -8.69 -20.09 -6.25
C LEU A 318 -9.78 -19.72 -5.23
N GLU A 319 -9.84 -20.46 -4.14
CA GLU A 319 -10.89 -20.30 -3.11
C GLU A 319 -10.29 -20.10 -1.72
N THR A 320 -11.09 -19.51 -0.83
CA THR A 320 -10.68 -19.25 0.57
C THR A 320 -11.66 -19.86 1.54
N ILE A 321 -11.17 -20.75 2.40
CA ILE A 321 -11.98 -21.30 3.50
C ILE A 321 -12.25 -20.24 4.56
N PRO A 322 -13.42 -20.28 5.25
CA PRO A 322 -13.68 -19.43 6.40
C PRO A 322 -12.65 -19.62 7.51
N PRO A 323 -12.53 -18.66 8.44
CA PRO A 323 -11.74 -18.85 9.66
C PRO A 323 -12.13 -20.15 10.35
N TYR A 324 -11.14 -21.01 10.58
CA TYR A 324 -11.30 -22.29 11.25
C TYR A 324 -10.16 -22.48 12.23
N LYS A 325 -10.38 -23.37 13.21
CA LYS A 325 -9.36 -23.79 14.17
C LYS A 325 -9.09 -25.27 13.96
N TYR A 326 -7.83 -25.64 13.77
CA TYR A 326 -7.42 -27.04 13.63
C TYR A 326 -6.18 -27.31 14.49
N ASN A 327 -6.28 -28.29 15.40
CA ASN A 327 -5.23 -28.61 16.37
C ASN A 327 -4.69 -27.37 17.10
N GLU A 328 -5.62 -26.57 17.61
CA GLU A 328 -5.36 -25.35 18.37
C GLU A 328 -4.77 -24.15 17.60
N LYS A 329 -4.66 -24.26 16.28
CA LYS A 329 -4.16 -23.20 15.39
C LYS A 329 -5.27 -22.65 14.50
#